data_AF-A0A2D7U878-F1
#
_entry.id   AF-A0A2D7U878-F1
#
_cell.length_a   1.000
_cell.length_b   1.000
_cell.length_c   1.000
_cell.angle_alpha   90.00
_cell.angle_beta   90.00
_cell.angle_gamma   90.00
#
_symmetry.space_group_name_H-M   'P 1'
#
loop_
_entity.id
_entity.type
_entity.pdbx_description
1 polymer ?
#
loop_
_entity_poly.entity_id
_entity_poly.type
_entity_poly.pdbx_seq_one_letter_code
_entity_poly.pdbx_strand_id
1 'polypeptide(L)' 'MTEEKKIHIDYRDPDTLKGFISENGKILSSRYTRLNAKEQRKLTKAVKKARLLGLLPFTDKHKIEENK' A
#
# COMPACT_ATOMS: atom_id res chain seq x y z
N MET A 1 -23.65 12.99 -3.71
CA MET A 1 -23.28 12.03 -4.76
C MET A 1 -21.78 11.78 -4.71
N THR A 2 -21.35 10.80 -3.93
CA THR A 2 -20.12 10.06 -4.20
C THR A 2 -20.24 8.75 -3.45
N GLU A 3 -20.40 7.66 -4.19
CA GLU A 3 -20.32 6.28 -3.67
C GLU A 3 -19.03 6.16 -2.85
N GLU A 4 -19.15 6.04 -1.53
CA GLU A 4 -18.03 5.67 -0.66
C GLU A 4 -17.66 4.23 -1.00
N LYS A 5 -16.85 4.06 -2.04
CA LYS A 5 -16.26 2.76 -2.39
C LYS A 5 -15.36 2.39 -1.22
N LYS A 6 -15.92 1.68 -0.25
CA LYS A 6 -15.27 1.31 1.00
C LYS A 6 -14.13 0.36 0.68
N ILE A 7 -12.95 0.93 0.44
CA ILE A 7 -11.76 0.16 0.09
C ILE A 7 -11.46 -0.75 1.27
N HIS A 8 -11.58 -2.06 1.05
CA HIS A 8 -11.21 -3.05 2.05
C HIS A 8 -9.68 -3.10 2.10
N ILE A 9 -9.11 -2.40 3.08
CA ILE A 9 -7.67 -2.31 3.26
C ILE A 9 -7.24 -3.44 4.20
N ASP A 10 -6.68 -4.51 3.65
CA ASP A 10 -6.04 -5.59 4.40
C ASP A 10 -4.59 -5.81 3.93
N TYR A 11 -3.74 -6.31 4.83
CA TYR A 11 -2.33 -6.61 4.54
C TYR A 11 -2.14 -7.87 3.69
N ARG A 12 -3.17 -8.71 3.61
CA ARG A 12 -3.17 -10.01 2.90
C ARG A 12 -3.28 -9.85 1.38
N ASP A 13 -3.73 -8.69 0.92
CA ASP A 13 -3.87 -8.35 -0.49
C ASP A 13 -2.79 -7.33 -0.89
N PRO A 14 -1.60 -7.79 -1.28
CA PRO A 14 -0.52 -6.90 -1.68
C PRO A 14 -0.82 -6.15 -2.98
N ASP A 15 -1.69 -6.67 -3.85
CA ASP A 15 -1.97 -6.06 -5.16
C ASP A 15 -2.79 -4.78 -5.00
N THR A 16 -3.79 -4.79 -4.12
CA THR A 16 -4.49 -3.56 -3.73
C THR A 16 -3.54 -2.57 -3.06
N LEU A 17 -2.59 -3.03 -2.24
CA LEU A 17 -1.63 -2.18 -1.54
C LEU A 17 -0.53 -1.60 -2.44
N LYS A 18 -0.17 -2.27 -3.54
CA LYS A 18 0.81 -1.77 -4.53
C LYS A 18 0.39 -0.43 -5.12
N GLY A 19 -0.90 -0.21 -5.34
CA GLY A 19 -1.44 1.08 -5.83
C GLY A 19 -1.24 2.26 -4.86
N PHE A 20 -0.93 1.99 -3.60
CA PHE A 20 -0.72 3.00 -2.56
C PHE A 20 0.75 3.22 -2.18
N ILE A 21 1.67 2.60 -2.91
CA ILE A 21 3.10 2.80 -2.76
C ILE A 21 3.70 3.39 -4.04
N SER A 22 4.74 4.19 -3.87
CA SER A 22 5.60 4.65 -4.96
C SER A 22 6.46 3.49 -5.46
N GLU A 23 6.96 3.59 -6.68
CA GLU A 23 7.99 2.71 -7.27
C GLU A 23 9.20 2.51 -6.36
N ASN A 24 9.54 3.52 -5.54
CA ASN A 24 10.63 3.47 -4.57
C ASN A 24 10.31 2.67 -3.30
N GLY A 25 9.12 2.08 -3.21
CA GLY A 25 8.63 1.42 -2.00
C GLY A 25 8.22 2.39 -0.89
N LYS A 26 8.03 3.69 -1.16
CA LYS A 26 7.52 4.66 -0.17
C LYS A 26 5.99 4.67 -0.14
N ILE A 27 5.37 4.86 1.02
CA ILE A 27 3.91 4.98 1.13
C ILE A 27 3.48 6.35 0.57
N LEU A 28 2.48 6.38 -0.30
CA LEU A 28 1.92 7.62 -0.83
C LEU A 28 1.23 8.43 0.29
N SER A 29 1.35 9.75 0.22
CA SER A 29 0.71 10.63 1.20
C SER A 29 -0.81 10.72 0.97
N SER A 30 -1.56 11.09 2.00
CA SER A 30 -3.03 11.23 1.92
C SER A 30 -3.51 12.18 0.82
N ARG A 31 -2.68 13.16 0.43
CA ARG A 31 -2.99 14.09 -0.67
C ARG A 31 -3.08 13.38 -2.02
N TYR A 32 -2.26 12.35 -2.22
CA TYR A 32 -2.26 11.55 -3.46
C TYR A 32 -3.29 10.43 -3.40
N THR A 33 -3.41 9.74 -2.26
CA THR A 33 -4.37 8.63 -2.10
C THR A 33 -5.82 9.11 -1.99
N ARG A 34 -6.05 10.39 -1.65
CA ARG A 34 -7.37 11.01 -1.41
C ARG A 34 -8.22 10.26 -0.37
N LEU A 35 -7.57 9.51 0.51
CA LEU A 35 -8.21 8.77 1.60
C LEU A 35 -8.47 9.67 2.81
N ASN A 36 -9.51 9.34 3.55
CA ASN A 36 -9.79 9.98 4.84
C ASN A 36 -8.69 9.63 5.85
N ALA A 37 -8.46 10.48 6.86
CA ALA A 37 -7.40 10.26 7.85
C ALA A 37 -7.49 8.89 8.55
N LYS A 38 -8.71 8.40 8.80
CA LYS A 38 -8.96 7.08 9.40
C LYS A 38 -8.50 5.94 8.48
N GLU A 39 -8.76 6.06 7.19
CA GLU A 39 -8.41 5.06 6.18
C GLU A 39 -6.90 5.08 5.89
N GLN A 40 -6.30 6.26 5.78
CA GLN A 40 -4.85 6.40 5.61
C GLN A 40 -4.07 5.75 6.77
N ARG A 41 -4.56 5.87 8.01
CA ARG A 41 -3.95 5.19 9.18
C ARG A 41 -4.08 3.67 9.08
N LYS A 42 -5.22 3.16 8.60
CA LYS A 42 -5.42 1.72 8.36
C LYS A 42 -4.49 1.22 7.24
N LEU A 43 -4.42 1.93 6.12
CA LEU A 43 -3.52 1.68 5.01
C LEU A 43 -2.06 1.61 5.48
N THR A 44 -1.61 2.60 6.22
CA THR A 44 -0.23 2.64 6.74
C THR A 44 0.08 1.43 7.61
N LYS A 45 -0.87 1.00 8.47
CA LYS A 45 -0.71 -0.22 9.29
C LYS A 45 -0.68 -1.49 8.43
N ALA A 46 -1.55 -1.59 7.44
CA ALA A 46 -1.62 -2.74 6.53
C ALA A 46 -0.32 -2.87 5.70
N VAL A 47 0.15 -1.78 5.10
CA VAL A 47 1.42 -1.76 4.33
C VAL A 47 2.61 -2.14 5.21
N LYS A 48 2.69 -1.62 6.45
CA LYS A 48 3.76 -2.01 7.38
C LYS A 48 3.72 -3.51 7.73
N LYS A 49 2.54 -4.08 7.94
CA LYS A 49 2.38 -5.52 8.19
C LYS A 49 2.78 -6.34 6.96
N ALA A 50 2.30 -5.96 5.77
CA ALA A 50 2.64 -6.63 4.52
C ALA A 50 4.16 -6.64 4.26
N ARG A 51 4.85 -5.54 4.59
CA ARG A 51 6.31 -5.46 4.51
C ARG A 51 7.02 -6.40 5.47
N LEU A 52 6.57 -6.48 6.72
CA LEU A 52 7.14 -7.40 7.71
C LEU A 52 6.99 -8.86 7.28
N LEU A 53 5.90 -9.19 6.60
CA LEU A 53 5.61 -10.53 6.05
C LEU A 53 6.30 -10.80 4.70
N GLY A 54 7.05 -9.85 4.15
CA GLY A 54 7.72 -10.01 2.85
C GLY A 54 6.81 -9.92 1.63
N LEU A 55 5.55 -9.50 1.79
CA LEU A 55 4.59 -9.33 0.68
C LEU A 55 4.83 -8.05 -0.13
N LEU A 56 5.47 -7.04 0.48
CA LEU A 56 5.83 -5.78 -0.17
C LEU A 56 7.27 -5.39 0.18
N PRO A 57 8.01 -4.77 -0.76
CA PRO A 57 9.36 -4.32 -0.50
C PRO A 57 9.38 -3.05 0.38
N PHE A 58 10.46 -2.90 1.15
CA PHE A 58 10.77 -1.66 1.88
C PHE A 58 11.42 -0.59 1.00
N THR A 59 12.17 -1.02 -0.01
CA THR A 59 12.91 -0.18 -0.97
C THR A 59 12.92 -0.89 -2.33
N ASP A 60 12.99 -0.08 -3.39
CA ASP A 60 13.30 -0.46 -4.76
C ASP A 60 14.55 -1.34 -4.94
N LYS A 61 15.47 -1.36 -3.97
CA LYS A 61 16.64 -2.25 -4.00
C LYS A 61 16.32 -3.71 -3.69
N HIS A 62 15.17 -3.97 -3.07
CA HIS A 62 14.70 -5.33 -2.78
C HIS A 62 13.75 -5.85 -3.86
N LYS A 63 13.85 -5.32 -5.09
CA LYS A 63 13.18 -5.93 -6.24
C LYS A 63 13.73 -7.34 -6.37
N ILE A 64 12.86 -8.33 -6.17
CA ILE A 64 13.09 -9.68 -6.66
C ILE A 64 13.22 -9.47 -8.17
N GLU A 65 14.40 -9.75 -8.74
CA GLU A 65 14.56 -9.73 -10.19
C GLU A 65 13.39 -10.53 -10.77
N GLU A 66 12.51 -9.88 -11.52
CA GLU A 66 11.46 -10.59 -12.20
C GLU A 66 12.18 -11.49 -13.20
N ASN A 67 12.23 -12.80 -12.90
CA ASN A 67 12.74 -13.81 -13.82
C ASN A 67 11.98 -13.62 -15.13
N LYS A 68 12.71 -13.14 -16.12
CA LYS A 68 12.23 -12.92 -17.48
C LYS A 68 12.08 -14.25 -18.20
#